data_AF-A0A819Z260-F1
#
_entry.id   AF-A0A819Z260-F1
#
_cell.length_a   1.000
_cell.length_b   1.000
_cell.length_c   1.000
_cell.angle_alpha   90.00
_cell.angle_beta   90.00
_cell.angle_gamma   90.00
#
_symmetry.space_group_name_H-M   'P 1'
#
loop_
_entity.id
_entity.type
_entity.pdbx_description
1 polymer ?
#
loop_
_entity_poly.entity_id
_entity_poly.type
_entity_poly.pdbx_seq_one_letter_code
_entity_poly.pdbx_strand_id
1 'polypeptide(L)'
;MKRTKQQDNDLVQILNSNKKLKLENQIKMINSNKYLLEDLANEILYEIFEYLDSYDIYKGFYNLNKRFQNLAINSNVLTKINISTISKSNFEDYYRNRINFLGLLNP
;
A
#
# COMPACT_ATOMS: atom_id res chain seq x y z
N MET A 1 -49.84 29.02 -18.05
CA MET A 1 -48.73 29.28 -19.00
C MET A 1 -48.01 27.96 -19.28
N LYS A 2 -48.03 27.45 -20.53
CA LYS A 2 -47.25 26.26 -20.92
C LYS A 2 -45.84 26.70 -21.29
N ARG A 3 -44.83 25.91 -20.92
CA ARG A 3 -43.44 26.15 -21.31
C ARG A 3 -43.28 26.00 -22.81
N THR A 4 -42.35 26.74 -23.40
CA THR A 4 -42.02 26.60 -24.81
C THR A 4 -41.14 25.36 -25.02
N LYS A 5 -41.19 24.75 -26.21
CA LYS A 5 -40.29 23.64 -26.57
C LYS A 5 -38.80 23.99 -26.37
N GLN A 6 -38.45 25.26 -26.54
CA GLN A 6 -37.10 25.76 -26.29
C GLN A 6 -36.73 25.66 -24.80
N GLN A 7 -37.62 26.11 -23.91
CA GLN A 7 -37.40 26.02 -22.47
C GLN A 7 -37.25 24.56 -22.00
N ASP A 8 -38.00 23.62 -22.59
CA ASP A 8 -37.87 22.21 -22.26
C ASP A 8 -36.54 21.60 -22.77
N ASN A 9 -36.07 22.02 -23.96
CA ASN A 9 -34.76 21.60 -24.48
C ASN A 9 -33.60 22.13 -23.63
N ASP A 10 -33.66 23.39 -23.22
CA ASP A 10 -32.64 24.02 -22.37
C ASP A 10 -32.53 23.28 -21.02
N LEU A 11 -33.67 22.89 -20.43
CA LEU A 11 -33.72 22.10 -19.20
C LEU A 11 -33.08 20.72 -19.35
N VAL A 12 -33.34 20.02 -20.47
CA VAL A 12 -32.74 18.70 -20.75
C VAL A 12 -31.22 18.83 -20.91
N GLN A 13 -30.75 19.88 -21.59
CA GLN A 13 -29.32 20.12 -21.77
C GLN A 13 -28.62 20.37 -20.43
N ILE A 14 -29.21 21.20 -19.55
CA ILE A 14 -28.69 21.44 -18.20
C ILE A 14 -28.63 20.15 -17.39
N LEU A 15 -29.68 19.33 -17.47
CA LEU A 15 -29.73 18.04 -16.77
C LEU A 15 -28.60 17.10 -17.21
N ASN A 16 -28.32 17.05 -18.52
CA ASN A 16 -27.25 16.21 -19.06
C ASN A 16 -25.86 16.72 -18.66
N SER A 17 -25.64 18.04 -18.68
CA SER A 17 -24.40 18.66 -18.21
C SER A 17 -24.13 18.37 -16.74
N ASN A 18 -25.17 18.46 -15.88
CA ASN A 18 -25.04 18.15 -14.46
C ASN A 18 -24.77 16.67 -14.20
N LYS A 19 -25.41 15.77 -14.96
CA LYS A 19 -25.10 14.32 -14.90
C LYS A 19 -23.65 14.03 -15.29
N LYS A 20 -23.16 14.66 -16.35
CA LYS A 20 -21.77 14.52 -16.81
C LYS A 20 -20.78 15.00 -15.75
N LEU A 21 -20.99 16.19 -15.19
CA LEU A 21 -20.13 16.74 -14.14
C LEU A 21 -20.11 15.84 -12.89
N LYS A 22 -21.26 15.28 -12.50
CA LYS A 22 -21.34 14.34 -11.37
C LYS A 22 -20.53 13.08 -11.64
N LEU A 23 -20.59 12.55 -12.86
CA LEU A 23 -19.83 11.37 -13.27
C LEU A 23 -18.32 11.66 -13.30
N GLU A 24 -17.91 12.80 -13.85
CA GLU A 24 -16.49 13.23 -13.88
C GLU A 24 -15.92 13.39 -12.46
N ASN A 25 -16.68 13.96 -11.54
CA ASN A 25 -16.26 14.09 -10.14
C ASN A 25 -16.14 12.73 -9.44
N GLN A 26 -17.02 11.77 -9.72
CA GLN A 26 -16.92 10.41 -9.18
C GLN A 26 -15.69 9.67 -9.73
N ILE A 27 -15.45 9.76 -11.04
CA ILE A 27 -14.27 9.17 -11.69
C ILE A 27 -12.99 9.79 -11.13
N LYS A 28 -12.97 11.11 -10.94
CA LYS A 28 -11.85 11.82 -10.31
C LYS A 28 -11.59 11.31 -8.90
N MET A 29 -12.64 11.17 -8.08
CA MET A 29 -12.54 10.62 -6.72
C MET A 29 -11.99 9.19 -6.68
N ILE A 30 -12.49 8.32 -7.56
CA ILE A 30 -12.02 6.93 -7.67
C ILE A 30 -10.54 6.91 -8.07
N ASN A 31 -10.14 7.73 -9.04
CA ASN A 31 -8.75 7.79 -9.50
C ASN A 31 -7.80 8.43 -8.49
N SER A 32 -8.30 9.27 -7.58
CA SER A 32 -7.52 9.82 -6.47
C SER A 32 -7.39 8.87 -5.28
N ASN A 33 -8.26 7.86 -5.14
CA ASN A 33 -8.16 6.83 -4.10
C ASN A 33 -7.19 5.71 -4.52
N LYS A 34 -5.96 6.08 -4.85
CA LYS A 34 -4.86 5.11 -4.87
C LYS A 34 -4.42 4.90 -3.43
N TYR A 35 -4.93 3.85 -2.80
CA TYR A 35 -4.37 3.38 -1.54
C TYR A 35 -3.02 2.76 -1.82
N LEU A 36 -1.96 3.38 -1.32
CA LEU A 36 -0.62 2.82 -1.40
C LEU A 36 -0.43 1.85 -0.22
N LEU A 37 0.39 0.81 -0.42
CA LEU A 37 0.76 -0.09 0.66
C LEU A 37 1.43 0.67 1.82
N GLU A 38 2.16 1.72 1.45
CA GLU A 38 2.82 2.69 2.30
C GLU A 38 1.86 3.50 3.19
N ASP A 39 0.58 3.56 2.85
CA ASP A 39 -0.44 4.28 3.62
C ASP A 39 -1.07 3.40 4.72
N LEU A 40 -0.87 2.07 4.67
CA LEU A 40 -1.38 1.17 5.71
C LEU A 40 -0.74 1.47 7.06
N ALA A 41 -1.48 1.28 8.15
CA ALA A 41 -0.96 1.39 9.51
C ALA A 41 0.04 0.25 9.82
N ASN A 42 0.94 0.46 10.78
CA ASN A 42 1.95 -0.55 11.12
C ASN A 42 1.31 -1.84 11.65
N GLU A 43 0.19 -1.72 12.36
CA GLU A 43 -0.60 -2.80 12.93
C GLU A 43 -1.08 -3.75 11.83
N ILE A 44 -1.64 -3.22 10.75
CA ILE A 44 -2.08 -4.01 9.59
C ILE A 44 -0.89 -4.68 8.89
N LEU A 45 0.24 -3.99 8.79
CA LEU A 45 1.45 -4.60 8.21
C LEU A 45 1.99 -5.73 9.08
N TYR A 46 1.94 -5.60 10.41
CA TYR A 46 2.33 -6.68 11.32
C TYR A 46 1.39 -7.88 11.19
N GLU A 47 0.07 -7.66 11.09
CA GLU A 47 -0.89 -8.74 10.82
C GLU A 47 -0.56 -9.47 9.51
N ILE A 48 -0.22 -8.75 8.43
CA ILE A 48 0.23 -9.37 7.17
C ILE A 48 1.51 -10.18 7.40
N PHE A 49 2.46 -9.64 8.17
CA PHE A 49 3.74 -10.29 8.45
C PHE A 49 3.60 -11.57 9.28
N GLU A 50 2.54 -11.73 10.09
CA GLU A 50 2.28 -12.99 10.81
C GLU A 50 2.05 -14.19 9.87
N TYR A 51 1.62 -13.95 8.63
CA TYR A 51 1.40 -15.00 7.64
C TYR A 51 2.63 -15.30 6.77
N LEU A 52 3.71 -14.53 6.92
CA LEU A 52 4.91 -14.63 6.08
C LEU A 52 6.10 -15.15 6.87
N ASP A 53 7.02 -15.81 6.18
CA ASP A 53 8.31 -16.14 6.78
C ASP A 53 9.20 -14.89 6.86
N SER A 54 10.12 -14.88 7.82
CA SER A 54 10.95 -13.71 8.09
C SER A 54 11.83 -13.30 6.91
N TYR A 55 12.22 -14.26 6.06
CA TYR A 55 13.02 -14.00 4.87
C TYR A 55 12.15 -13.47 3.73
N ASP A 56 10.93 -13.96 3.56
CA ASP A 56 9.95 -13.42 2.61
C ASP A 56 9.59 -11.96 2.93
N ILE A 57 9.41 -11.63 4.21
CA ILE A 57 9.22 -10.24 4.66
C ILE A 57 10.43 -9.38 4.28
N TYR A 58 11.64 -9.84 4.60
CA TYR A 58 12.85 -9.12 4.24
C TYR A 58 12.95 -8.91 2.72
N LYS A 59 12.80 -9.97 1.94
CA LYS A 59 12.94 -9.94 0.49
C LYS A 59 11.87 -9.04 -0.17
N GLY A 60 10.63 -9.10 0.32
CA GLY A 60 9.51 -8.37 -0.26
C GLY A 60 9.46 -6.90 0.15
N PHE A 61 9.85 -6.57 1.39
CA PHE A 61 9.53 -5.26 1.98
C PHE A 61 10.75 -4.42 2.35
N TYR A 62 11.93 -5.03 2.57
CA TYR A 62 13.12 -4.29 3.03
C TYR A 62 13.53 -3.15 2.09
N ASN A 63 13.41 -3.31 0.78
CA ASN A 63 13.86 -2.28 -0.17
C ASN A 63 12.79 -1.24 -0.54
N LEU A 64 11.60 -1.25 0.08
CA LEU A 64 10.52 -0.31 -0.27
C LEU A 64 10.83 1.11 0.19
N ASN A 65 11.03 1.30 1.49
CA ASN A 65 11.46 2.56 2.08
C ASN A 65 11.95 2.35 3.52
N LYS A 66 12.45 3.41 4.16
CA LYS A 66 13.01 3.36 5.52
C LYS A 66 12.01 2.84 6.58
N ARG A 67 10.71 3.12 6.43
CA ARG A 67 9.68 2.59 7.33
C ARG A 67 9.59 1.07 7.21
N PHE A 68 9.52 0.53 5.99
CA PHE A 68 9.49 -0.92 5.79
C PHE A 68 10.81 -1.62 6.12
N GLN A 69 11.97 -0.98 5.92
CA GLN A 69 13.25 -1.47 6.45
C GLN A 69 13.16 -1.70 7.95
N ASN A 70 12.70 -0.67 8.67
CA ASN A 70 12.52 -0.73 10.11
C ASN A 70 11.55 -1.85 10.51
N LEU A 71 10.40 -1.96 9.85
CA LEU A 71 9.40 -2.99 10.13
C LEU A 71 9.92 -4.41 9.85
N ALA A 72 10.61 -4.61 8.72
CA ALA A 72 11.14 -5.92 8.33
C ALA A 72 12.24 -6.43 9.27
N ILE A 73 12.97 -5.52 9.93
CA ILE A 73 14.08 -5.89 10.83
C ILE A 73 13.66 -5.92 12.30
N ASN A 74 12.88 -4.92 12.74
CA ASN A 74 12.42 -4.76 14.13
C ASN A 74 11.08 -5.44 14.41
N SER A 75 10.56 -6.19 13.46
CA SER A 75 9.44 -7.09 13.68
C SER A 75 9.83 -8.10 14.78
N ASN A 76 9.49 -7.76 16.03
CA ASN A 76 9.43 -8.68 17.17
C ASN A 76 8.33 -9.73 16.99
N VAL A 77 7.53 -9.63 15.92
CA VAL A 77 6.70 -10.72 15.46
C VAL A 77 7.62 -11.92 15.29
N LEU A 78 7.36 -12.96 16.08
CA LEU A 78 8.07 -14.24 16.09
C LEU A 78 7.84 -14.94 14.73
N THR A 79 8.44 -14.37 13.70
CA THR A 79 8.30 -14.82 12.32
C THR A 79 9.18 -16.05 12.18
N LYS A 80 8.53 -17.14 11.81
CA LYS A 80 9.21 -18.40 11.53
C LYS A 80 10.12 -18.16 10.33
N ILE A 81 11.35 -18.66 10.40
CA ILE A 81 12.23 -18.70 9.24
C ILE A 81 12.31 -20.13 8.73
N ASN A 82 12.02 -20.31 7.44
CA ASN A 82 12.25 -21.59 6.79
C ASN A 82 13.59 -21.57 6.06
N ILE A 83 14.67 -21.94 6.75
CA ILE A 83 16.02 -21.85 6.19
C ILE A 83 16.20 -22.78 4.97
N SER A 84 15.43 -23.88 4.87
CA SER A 84 15.58 -24.82 3.76
C SER A 84 15.15 -24.26 2.40
N THR A 85 14.37 -23.17 2.39
CA THR A 85 13.93 -22.51 1.14
C THR A 85 14.88 -21.41 0.70
N ILE A 86 15.90 -21.08 1.51
CA ILE A 86 16.81 -19.96 1.28
C ILE A 86 18.14 -20.48 0.74
N SER A 87 18.62 -19.93 -0.37
CA SER A 87 19.97 -20.23 -0.83
C SER A 87 21.02 -19.71 0.16
N LYS A 88 22.19 -20.36 0.22
CA LYS A 88 23.27 -19.94 1.13
C LYS A 88 23.64 -18.47 0.98
N SER A 89 23.79 -17.98 -0.26
CA SER A 89 24.13 -16.57 -0.51
C SER A 89 23.08 -15.62 0.05
N ASN A 90 21.80 -15.92 -0.18
CA ASN A 90 20.70 -15.08 0.26
C ASN A 90 20.55 -15.07 1.77
N PHE A 91 20.81 -16.22 2.41
CA PHE A 91 20.81 -16.32 3.87
C PHE A 91 21.91 -15.46 4.48
N GLU A 92 23.14 -15.53 3.95
CA GLU A 92 24.26 -14.70 4.41
C GLU A 92 23.97 -13.21 4.27
N ASP A 93 23.38 -12.78 3.16
CA ASP A 93 23.01 -11.38 2.94
C ASP A 93 21.88 -10.93 3.88
N TYR A 94 20.84 -11.75 4.06
CA TYR A 94 19.78 -11.50 5.03
C TYR A 94 20.35 -11.34 6.45
N TYR A 95 21.19 -12.28 6.87
CA TYR A 95 21.76 -12.30 8.20
C TYR A 95 22.70 -11.12 8.45
N ARG A 96 23.56 -10.77 7.48
CA ARG A 96 24.43 -9.58 7.57
C ARG A 96 23.63 -8.30 7.73
N ASN A 97 22.58 -8.09 6.94
CA ASN A 97 21.77 -6.89 7.04
C ASN A 97 21.03 -6.80 8.38
N ARG A 98 20.53 -7.94 8.89
CA ARG A 98 19.90 -8.02 10.20
C ARG A 98 20.87 -7.68 11.35
N ILE A 99 22.09 -8.23 11.32
CA ILE A 99 23.13 -7.96 12.32
C ILE A 99 23.58 -6.50 12.27
N ASN A 100 23.86 -5.96 11.08
CA ASN A 100 24.31 -4.57 10.94
C ASN A 100 23.28 -3.58 11.49
N PHE A 101 22.01 -3.82 11.24
CA PHE A 101 20.95 -2.97 11.75
C PHE A 101 20.81 -3.06 13.27
N LEU A 102 20.92 -4.26 13.86
CA LEU A 102 20.92 -4.43 15.32
C LEU A 102 22.17 -3.82 15.99
N GLY A 103 23.33 -3.88 15.33
CA GLY A 103 24.56 -3.24 15.79
C GLY A 103 24.48 -1.70 15.78
N LEU A 104 23.63 -1.10 14.94
CA LEU A 104 23.37 0.35 14.93
C LEU A 104 22.42 0.81 16.04
N LEU A 105 21.74 -0.11 16.74
CA LEU A 105 20.81 0.18 17.84
C LEU A 105 21.45 0.04 19.22
N ASN A 106 22.69 -0.45 19.31
CA ASN A 106 23.48 -0.54 20.55
C ASN A 106 24.82 0.20 20.37
N PRO A 107 24.89 1.53 20.60
CA PRO A 107 26.15 2.25 20.75
C PRO A 107 26.88 1.89 22.06
#